data_AF-A0A1G7CH56-F1
#
_entry.id   AF-A0A1G7CH56-F1
#
_cell.length_a   1.000
_cell.length_b   1.000
_cell.length_c   1.000
_cell.angle_alpha   90.00
_cell.angle_beta   90.00
_cell.angle_gamma   90.00
#
_symmetry.space_group_name_H-M   'P 1'
#
loop_
_entity.id
_entity.type
_entity.pdbx_description
1 polymer ?
#
loop_
_entity_poly.entity_id
_entity_poly.type
_entity_poly.pdbx_seq_one_letter_code
_entity_poly.pdbx_strand_id
1 'polypeptide(L)'
;MRGTILLRGRSAKKGPFMKILPIQVLAFALAFNAHVVHADAPSFIAAASIQQLKYVYLRCAETSSNEVLDRGTAAQCSLVADALRDRGFEGSFERMLLWWHVARQAGAERAREDADPAATPALLR
;
A
#
# COMPACT_ATOMS: atom_id res chain seq x y z
N MET A 1 -31.66 -35.88 -22.82
CA MET A 1 -31.47 -35.99 -24.28
C MET A 1 -30.62 -34.80 -24.72
N ARG A 2 -29.29 -34.89 -24.62
CA ARG A 2 -28.35 -35.07 -25.76
C ARG A 2 -28.70 -34.21 -26.99
N GLY A 3 -28.33 -32.93 -26.95
CA GLY A 3 -28.32 -32.02 -28.10
C GLY A 3 -26.88 -31.77 -28.55
N THR A 4 -26.59 -32.15 -29.77
CA THR A 4 -25.27 -32.21 -30.43
C THR A 4 -24.67 -30.83 -30.71
N ILE A 5 -23.45 -30.61 -30.22
CA ILE A 5 -22.58 -29.47 -30.56
C ILE A 5 -22.01 -29.71 -31.97
N LEU A 6 -22.39 -28.84 -32.92
CA LEU A 6 -21.81 -28.80 -34.26
C LEU A 6 -20.39 -28.21 -34.18
N LEU A 7 -19.40 -29.07 -34.34
CA LEU A 7 -17.99 -28.74 -34.46
C LEU A 7 -17.74 -27.97 -35.77
N ARG A 8 -17.46 -26.67 -35.65
CA ARG A 8 -17.05 -25.81 -36.77
C ARG A 8 -15.54 -25.97 -37.02
N GLY A 9 -15.24 -26.72 -38.08
CA GLY A 9 -14.21 -26.44 -39.09
C GLY A 9 -12.81 -26.05 -38.64
N ARG A 10 -11.93 -27.05 -38.56
CA ARG A 10 -10.46 -26.94 -38.58
C ARG A 10 -10.02 -26.57 -40.00
N SER A 11 -9.29 -25.46 -40.19
CA SER A 11 -8.53 -25.21 -41.42
C SER A 11 -7.08 -24.94 -41.07
N ALA A 12 -6.27 -25.96 -41.35
CA ALA A 12 -4.82 -25.91 -41.33
C ALA A 12 -4.34 -25.28 -42.65
N LYS A 13 -3.54 -24.21 -42.56
CA LYS A 13 -2.65 -23.80 -43.65
C LYS A 13 -1.21 -24.02 -43.21
N LYS A 14 -0.55 -24.97 -43.86
CA LYS A 14 0.88 -25.26 -43.77
C LYS A 14 1.60 -24.53 -44.91
N GLY A 15 2.66 -23.81 -44.53
CA GLY A 15 3.88 -23.55 -45.31
C GLY A 15 3.97 -22.21 -46.05
N PRO A 16 5.17 -21.80 -46.52
CA PRO A 16 6.51 -22.38 -46.30
C PRO A 16 7.58 -21.37 -45.81
N PHE A 17 8.52 -21.90 -45.01
CA PHE A 17 9.97 -21.74 -45.11
C PHE A 17 10.55 -20.52 -45.88
N MET A 18 10.99 -19.48 -45.16
CA MET A 18 12.03 -18.48 -45.53
C MET A 18 11.91 -17.32 -44.50
N LYS A 19 12.88 -16.83 -43.73
CA LYS A 19 14.34 -16.85 -43.71
C LYS A 19 14.77 -16.72 -42.24
N ILE A 20 15.71 -17.55 -41.84
CA ILE A 20 16.57 -17.32 -40.67
C ILE A 20 17.52 -16.17 -41.04
N LEU A 21 17.60 -15.11 -40.23
CA LEU A 21 18.73 -14.17 -40.06
C LEU A 21 18.25 -12.91 -39.31
N PRO A 22 19.08 -12.29 -38.47
CA PRO A 22 19.93 -12.84 -37.43
C PRO A 22 19.47 -12.35 -36.04
N ILE A 23 19.93 -13.09 -35.04
CA ILE A 23 19.99 -12.69 -33.64
C ILE A 23 20.81 -11.39 -33.55
N GLN A 24 20.16 -10.24 -33.70
CA GLN A 24 20.74 -8.96 -33.32
C GLN A 24 20.44 -8.76 -31.83
N VAL A 25 21.29 -9.41 -31.02
CA VAL A 25 21.59 -8.99 -29.66
C VAL A 25 22.18 -7.58 -29.77
N LEU A 26 21.31 -6.59 -29.92
CA LEU A 26 21.70 -5.22 -29.68
C LEU A 26 21.71 -5.05 -28.17
N ALA A 27 22.89 -5.32 -27.62
CA ALA A 27 23.33 -4.91 -26.31
C ALA A 27 22.98 -3.43 -26.12
N PHE A 28 21.88 -3.18 -25.41
CA PHE A 28 21.62 -1.88 -24.81
C PHE A 28 22.50 -1.80 -23.54
N ALA A 29 23.80 -1.74 -23.78
CA ALA A 29 24.81 -1.53 -22.75
C ALA A 29 24.85 -0.04 -22.42
N LEU A 30 24.59 0.26 -21.14
CA LEU A 30 25.11 1.41 -20.40
C LEU A 30 24.60 2.79 -20.84
N ALA A 31 23.52 3.22 -20.19
CA ALA A 31 23.55 4.35 -19.25
C ALA A 31 22.13 4.75 -18.84
N PHE A 32 21.37 3.84 -18.23
CA PHE A 32 20.47 4.33 -17.20
C PHE A 32 21.39 4.77 -16.08
N ASN A 33 21.64 6.08 -16.02
CA ASN A 33 22.18 6.73 -14.83
C ASN A 33 21.34 6.19 -13.67
N ALA A 34 21.92 5.24 -12.95
CA ALA A 34 21.52 4.92 -11.61
C ALA A 34 21.87 6.17 -10.79
N HIS A 35 21.07 7.23 -10.95
CA HIS A 35 20.67 8.01 -9.80
C HIS A 35 19.86 7.03 -8.95
N VAL A 36 20.58 6.17 -8.24
CA VAL A 36 20.16 5.73 -6.93
C VAL A 36 20.10 7.04 -6.15
N VAL A 37 18.99 7.75 -6.30
CA VAL A 37 18.46 8.51 -5.19
C VAL A 37 18.35 7.43 -4.13
N HIS A 38 19.33 7.40 -3.23
CA HIS A 38 19.09 6.84 -1.91
C HIS A 38 17.85 7.58 -1.46
N ALA A 39 16.70 6.95 -1.63
CA ALA A 39 15.50 7.40 -1.00
C ALA A 39 15.83 7.25 0.48
N ASP A 40 16.22 8.35 1.11
CA ASP A 40 16.10 8.54 2.54
C ASP A 40 14.61 8.44 2.88
N ALA A 41 14.04 7.25 2.74
CA ALA A 41 12.83 6.87 3.41
C ALA A 41 13.30 6.10 4.65
N PRO A 42 13.19 6.71 5.84
CA PRO A 42 14.26 7.60 6.33
C PRO A 42 14.81 7.09 7.66
N SER A 43 15.96 7.60 8.09
CA SER A 43 16.53 7.44 9.45
C SER A 43 15.48 7.45 10.58
N PHE A 44 14.40 8.22 10.41
CA PHE A 44 13.22 8.20 11.27
C PHE A 44 12.63 6.80 11.48
N ILE A 45 12.32 6.02 10.44
CA ILE A 45 11.65 4.71 10.61
C ILE A 45 12.57 3.75 11.36
N ALA A 46 13.88 3.81 11.14
CA ALA A 46 14.85 3.01 11.88
C ALA A 46 14.91 3.41 13.38
N ALA A 47 14.89 4.71 13.67
CA ALA A 47 14.99 5.23 15.04
C ALA A 47 13.64 5.33 15.78
N ALA A 48 12.51 5.21 15.07
CA ALA A 48 11.18 5.42 15.64
C ALA A 48 10.82 4.33 16.64
N SER A 49 10.30 4.75 17.79
CA SER A 49 9.61 3.89 18.74
C SER A 49 8.32 3.30 18.14
N ILE A 50 7.85 2.19 18.70
CA ILE A 50 6.56 1.58 18.31
C ILE A 50 5.41 2.59 18.43
N GLN A 51 5.43 3.45 19.44
CA GLN A 51 4.38 4.45 19.63
C GLN A 51 4.40 5.54 18.53
N GLN A 52 5.58 5.97 18.09
CA GLN A 52 5.71 6.88 16.95
C GLN A 52 5.24 6.23 15.66
N LEU A 53 5.59 4.95 15.42
CA LEU A 53 5.12 4.21 14.26
C LEU A 53 3.59 4.08 14.25
N LYS A 54 2.97 3.78 15.41
CA LYS A 54 1.51 3.76 15.58
C LYS A 54 0.87 5.10 15.25
N TYR A 55 1.43 6.20 15.77
CA TYR A 55 0.95 7.55 15.50
C TYR A 55 1.00 7.90 14.00
N VAL A 56 2.15 7.69 13.36
CA VAL A 56 2.33 8.01 11.93
C VAL A 56 1.46 7.11 11.06
N TYR A 57 1.33 5.82 11.39
CA TYR A 57 0.43 4.91 10.69
C TYR A 57 -1.02 5.40 10.71
N LEU A 58 -1.52 5.85 11.88
CA LEU A 58 -2.88 6.38 11.99
C LEU A 58 -3.08 7.66 11.18
N ARG A 59 -2.06 8.53 11.11
CA ARG A 59 -2.08 9.72 10.23
C ARG A 59 -2.10 9.34 8.76
N CYS A 60 -1.27 8.40 8.33
CA CYS A 60 -1.31 7.85 6.98
C CYS A 60 -2.69 7.26 6.62
N ALA A 61 -3.29 6.50 7.54
CA ALA A 61 -4.63 5.93 7.35
C ALA A 61 -5.71 7.02 7.26
N GLU A 62 -5.62 8.06 8.07
CA GLU A 62 -6.53 9.20 8.01
C GLU A 62 -6.40 9.95 6.69
N THR A 63 -5.19 10.32 6.28
CA THR A 63 -4.95 11.05 5.02
C THR A 63 -5.41 10.24 3.82
N SER A 64 -5.01 8.97 3.71
CA SER A 64 -5.44 8.10 2.60
C SER A 64 -6.95 7.80 2.58
N SER A 65 -7.67 8.00 3.69
CA SER A 65 -9.14 7.89 3.70
C SER A 65 -9.82 9.12 3.12
N ASN A 66 -9.14 10.27 3.09
CA ASN A 66 -9.71 11.55 2.66
C ASN A 66 -9.22 11.99 1.28
N GLU A 67 -8.03 11.54 0.86
CA GLU A 67 -7.42 11.94 -0.40
C GLU A 67 -6.53 10.86 -1.02
N VAL A 68 -6.23 11.02 -2.31
CA VAL A 68 -5.26 10.19 -3.02
C VAL A 68 -3.86 10.67 -2.68
N LEU A 69 -3.03 9.77 -2.13
CA LEU A 69 -1.65 10.07 -1.78
C LEU A 69 -0.76 10.17 -3.04
N ASP A 70 0.19 11.11 -3.02
CA ASP A 70 1.28 11.11 -3.99
C ASP A 70 2.21 9.90 -3.78
N ARG A 71 3.00 9.58 -4.79
CA ARG A 71 3.85 8.37 -4.79
C ARG A 71 4.83 8.35 -3.62
N GLY A 72 5.42 9.49 -3.26
CA GLY A 72 6.39 9.59 -2.17
C GLY A 72 5.73 9.34 -0.82
N THR A 73 4.60 10.00 -0.56
CA THR A 73 3.83 9.81 0.67
C THR A 73 3.29 8.38 0.78
N ALA A 74 2.77 7.81 -0.31
CA ALA A 74 2.32 6.43 -0.33
C ALA A 74 3.45 5.46 0.03
N ALA A 75 4.64 5.62 -0.56
CA ALA A 75 5.81 4.80 -0.26
C ALA A 75 6.24 4.92 1.20
N GLN A 76 6.28 6.14 1.75
CA GLN A 76 6.60 6.36 3.16
C GLN A 76 5.58 5.69 4.09
N CYS A 77 4.28 5.82 3.80
CA CYS A 77 3.22 5.18 4.58
C CYS A 77 3.31 3.64 4.51
N SER A 78 3.68 3.06 3.37
CA SER A 78 3.96 1.62 3.27
C SER A 78 5.11 1.19 4.17
N LEU A 79 6.23 1.92 4.18
CA LEU A 79 7.38 1.59 5.03
C LEU A 79 7.06 1.70 6.52
N VAL A 80 6.25 2.68 6.93
CA VAL A 80 5.76 2.80 8.31
C VAL A 80 4.88 1.61 8.67
N ALA A 81 3.98 1.19 7.77
CA ALA A 81 3.09 0.05 8.00
C ALA A 81 3.89 -1.26 8.15
N ASP A 82 4.89 -1.49 7.30
CA ASP A 82 5.76 -2.66 7.40
C ASP A 82 6.56 -2.66 8.71
N ALA A 83 7.22 -1.55 9.05
CA ALA A 83 7.97 -1.44 10.29
C ALA A 83 7.09 -1.62 11.54
N LEU A 84 5.87 -1.08 11.51
CA LEU A 84 4.92 -1.24 12.61
C LEU A 84 4.44 -2.68 12.74
N ARG A 85 4.10 -3.34 11.63
CA ARG A 85 3.71 -4.75 11.63
C ARG A 85 4.82 -5.60 12.24
N ASP A 86 6.04 -5.44 11.75
CA ASP A 86 7.16 -6.30 12.11
C ASP A 86 7.58 -6.10 13.57
N ARG A 87 7.70 -4.84 14.04
CA ARG A 87 8.20 -4.53 15.39
C ARG A 87 7.11 -4.44 16.45
N GLY A 88 5.95 -3.92 16.09
CA GLY A 88 4.84 -3.65 17.02
C GLY A 88 3.85 -4.80 17.16
N PHE A 89 3.81 -5.71 16.18
CA PHE A 89 2.85 -6.81 16.12
C PHE A 89 3.50 -8.14 15.73
N GLU A 90 4.83 -8.24 15.86
CA GLU A 90 5.61 -9.47 15.58
C GLU A 90 5.34 -10.04 14.18
N GLY A 91 5.14 -9.18 13.19
CA GLY A 91 4.85 -9.58 11.82
C GLY A 91 3.38 -9.95 11.55
N SER A 92 2.51 -9.99 12.56
CA SER A 92 1.08 -10.32 12.37
C SER A 92 0.29 -9.11 11.88
N PHE A 93 -0.15 -9.19 10.63
CA PHE A 93 -1.01 -8.20 10.03
C PHE A 93 -2.41 -8.18 10.68
N GLU A 94 -2.94 -9.34 11.06
CA GLU A 94 -4.24 -9.49 11.71
C GLU A 94 -4.28 -8.78 13.06
N ARG A 95 -3.22 -8.95 13.88
CA ARG A 95 -3.08 -8.24 15.15
C ARG A 95 -2.99 -6.73 14.95
N MET A 96 -2.25 -6.29 13.92
CA MET A 96 -2.18 -4.87 13.55
C MET A 96 -3.53 -4.31 13.12
N LEU A 97 -4.30 -5.04 12.31
CA LEU A 97 -5.63 -4.63 11.86
C LEU A 97 -6.63 -4.52 13.02
N LEU A 98 -6.65 -5.50 13.91
CA LEU A 98 -7.51 -5.46 15.10
C LEU A 98 -7.22 -4.24 15.97
N TRP A 99 -5.94 -3.95 16.21
CA TRP A 99 -5.54 -2.73 16.91
C TRP A 99 -5.99 -1.47 16.17
N TRP A 100 -5.80 -1.41 14.85
CA TRP A 100 -6.17 -0.24 14.05
C TRP A 100 -7.67 0.07 14.14
N HIS A 101 -8.53 -0.94 14.09
CA HIS A 101 -9.98 -0.76 14.27
C HIS A 101 -10.33 -0.14 15.61
N VAL A 102 -9.75 -0.64 16.71
CA VAL A 102 -9.96 -0.09 18.05
C VAL A 102 -9.44 1.34 18.15
N ALA A 103 -8.24 1.60 17.61
CA ALA A 103 -7.64 2.93 17.65
C ALA A 103 -8.48 3.97 16.90
N ARG A 104 -9.06 3.61 15.75
CA ARG A 104 -9.95 4.47 14.97
C ARG A 104 -11.26 4.78 15.69
N GLN A 105 -11.85 3.79 16.36
CA GLN A 105 -13.07 3.98 17.16
C GLN A 105 -12.82 4.96 18.30
N ALA A 106 -11.75 4.76 19.08
CA ALA A 106 -11.39 5.66 20.16
C ALA A 106 -11.08 7.09 19.68
N GLY A 107 -10.54 7.26 18.47
CA GLY A 107 -10.35 8.58 17.87
C GLY A 107 -11.68 9.24 17.49
N ALA A 108 -12.60 8.47 16.90
CA ALA A 108 -13.93 8.95 16.54
C ALA A 108 -14.78 9.33 17.76
N GLU A 109 -14.66 8.59 18.87
CA GLU A 109 -15.32 8.90 20.14
C GLU A 109 -14.84 10.23 20.71
N ARG A 110 -13.52 10.45 20.78
CA ARG A 110 -12.96 11.74 21.23
C ARG A 110 -13.40 12.91 20.36
N ALA A 111 -13.37 12.75 19.04
CA ALA A 111 -13.81 13.78 18.11
C ALA A 111 -15.30 14.14 18.28
N ARG A 112 -16.14 13.20 18.72
CA ARG A 112 -17.55 13.46 19.03
C ARG A 112 -17.73 14.22 20.35
N GLU A 113 -16.94 13.87 21.36
CA GLU A 113 -16.92 14.58 22.65
C GLU A 113 -16.47 16.04 22.48
N ASP A 114 -15.39 16.26 21.72
CA ASP A 114 -14.88 17.60 21.42
C ASP A 114 -15.88 18.44 20.59
N ALA A 115 -16.75 17.79 19.82
CA ALA A 115 -17.77 18.42 18.99
C ALA A 115 -19.10 18.68 19.74
N ASP A 116 -19.23 18.25 21.00
CA ASP A 116 -20.41 18.51 21.82
C ASP A 116 -20.25 19.79 22.68
N PRO A 117 -20.79 20.95 22.25
CA PRO A 117 -20.73 22.18 23.03
C PRO A 117 -21.56 22.13 24.33
N ALA A 118 -22.38 21.09 24.55
CA ALA A 118 -23.21 20.94 25.74
C ALA A 118 -22.49 20.26 26.92
N ALA A 119 -21.29 19.69 26.72
CA ALA A 119 -20.52 19.00 27.75
C ALA A 119 -19.68 19.93 28.64
N THR A 120 -20.03 21.23 28.73
CA THR A 120 -19.49 22.08 29.79
C THR A 120 -20.15 21.64 31.10
N PRO A 121 -19.44 21.01 32.06
CA PRO A 121 -20.04 20.79 33.37
C PRO A 121 -20.38 22.17 33.92
N ALA A 122 -21.66 22.40 34.21
CA ALA A 122 -22.16 23.56 34.91
C ALA A 122 -21.59 23.60 36.35
N LEU A 123 -20.29 23.86 36.46
CA LEU A 123 -19.59 24.20 37.68
C LEU A 123 -19.47 25.72 37.69
N LEU A 124 -20.56 26.37 38.13
CA LEU A 124 -20.62 27.68 38.80
C LEU A 124 -22.08 28.17 38.80
N ARG A 125 -22.86 27.73 39.78
CA ARG A 125 -23.88 28.56 40.44
C ARG A 125 -24.34 27.95 41.75
#